data_AF-A0A2T4VY82-F1
#
_entry.id   AF-A0A2T4VY82-F1
#
_cell.length_a   1.000
_cell.length_b   1.000
_cell.length_c   1.000
_cell.angle_alpha   90.00
_cell.angle_beta   90.00
_cell.angle_gamma   90.00
#
_symmetry.space_group_name_H-M   'P 1'
#
loop_
_entity.id
_entity.type
_entity.pdbx_description
1 polymer ?
#
loop_
_entity_poly.entity_id
_entity_poly.type
_entity_poly.pdbx_seq_one_letter_code
_entity_poly.pdbx_strand_id
1 'polypeptide(L)' 'MAQLLIDLVKSFDGLSLKPYRYPAVFRTIGYGHTGFDVCENMQISKD' A
#
# COMPACT_ATOMS: atom_id res chain seq x y z
N MET A 1 4.34 -9.08 20.14
CA MET A 1 2.87 -9.13 19.96
C MET A 1 2.40 -8.27 18.80
N ALA A 2 2.72 -6.96 18.78
CA ALA A 2 2.30 -6.05 17.69
C ALA A 2 2.80 -6.46 16.30
N GLN A 3 4.05 -6.94 16.18
CA GLN A 3 4.62 -7.34 14.90
C GLN A 3 3.83 -8.47 14.21
N LEU A 4 3.34 -9.45 14.97
CA LEU A 4 2.55 -10.56 14.43
C LEU A 4 1.24 -10.09 13.81
N LEU A 5 0.60 -9.07 14.40
CA LEU A 5 -0.63 -8.49 13.85
C LEU A 5 -0.34 -7.65 12.61
N ILE A 6 0.77 -6.91 12.60
CA ILE A 6 1.21 -6.16 11.43
C ILE A 6 1.50 -7.13 10.26
N ASP A 7 2.24 -8.20 10.52
CA ASP A 7 2.58 -9.20 9.50
C ASP A 7 1.33 -9.93 8.99
N LEU A 8 0.35 -10.19 9.86
CA LEU A 8 -0.93 -10.75 9.48
C LEU A 8 -1.69 -9.82 8.52
N VAL A 9 -1.82 -8.53 8.83
CA VAL A 9 -2.48 -7.56 7.94
C VAL A 9 -1.75 -7.47 6.60
N LYS A 10 -0.41 -7.38 6.61
CA LYS A 10 0.42 -7.36 5.40
C LYS A 10 0.21 -8.58 4.51
N SER A 11 -0.10 -9.74 5.10
CA SER A 11 -0.36 -10.98 4.36
C SER A 11 -1.68 -10.96 3.58
N PHE A 12 -2.65 -10.13 3.98
CA PHE A 12 -3.93 -9.97 3.27
C PHE A 12 -3.86 -8.89 2.18
N ASP A 13 -3.24 -7.74 2.47
CA ASP A 13 -3.20 -6.59 1.53
C ASP A 13 -2.14 -6.73 0.43
N GLY A 14 -1.01 -7.38 0.73
CA GLY A 14 0.14 -7.41 -0.19
C GLY A 14 0.84 -6.05 -0.31
N LEU A 15 2.03 -6.03 -0.94
CA LEU A 15 2.86 -4.83 -1.08
C LEU A 15 2.92 -4.37 -2.54
N SER A 16 2.47 -3.14 -2.81
CA SER A 16 2.69 -2.49 -4.10
C SER A 16 3.67 -1.33 -3.98
N LEU A 17 4.84 -1.44 -4.62
CA LEU A 17 5.87 -0.39 -4.62
C LEU A 17 5.58 0.76 -5.59
N LYS A 18 4.58 0.57 -6.46
CA LYS A 18 4.09 1.56 -7.41
C LYS A 18 2.59 1.76 -7.18
N PRO A 19 2.07 2.98 -7.42
CA PRO A 19 0.66 3.26 -7.32
C PRO A 19 -0.13 2.44 -8.35
N TYR A 20 -1.26 1.90 -7.93
CA TYR A 20 -2.26 1.26 -8.78
C TYR A 20 -3.64 1.85 -8.49
N ARG A 21 -4.64 1.58 -9.33
CA ARG A 21 -6.00 2.07 -9.07
C ARG A 21 -6.85 0.98 -8.41
N TYR A 22 -7.31 1.22 -7.19
CA TYR A 22 -8.23 0.31 -6.51
C TYR A 22 -9.07 0.97 -5.39
N PRO A 23 -10.41 0.89 -5.47
CA PRO A 23 -11.20 0.67 -6.69
C PRO A 23 -10.84 1.71 -7.76
N ALA A 24 -11.38 1.63 -8.99
CA ALA A 24 -10.90 2.34 -10.19
C ALA A 24 -10.68 3.87 -10.07
N VAL A 25 -11.15 4.51 -9.00
CA VAL A 25 -11.06 5.94 -8.71
C VAL A 25 -9.93 6.32 -7.73
N PHE A 26 -9.49 5.42 -6.85
CA PHE A 26 -8.47 5.74 -5.85
C PHE A 26 -7.11 5.22 -6.29
N ARG A 27 -6.07 6.04 -6.08
CA ARG A 27 -4.69 5.58 -6.20
C ARG A 27 -4.28 4.94 -4.88
N THR A 28 -3.78 3.72 -4.97
CA THR A 28 -3.42 2.87 -3.85
C THR A 28 -1.95 2.47 -3.98
N ILE A 29 -1.19 2.53 -2.88
CA ILE A 29 0.24 2.17 -2.84
C ILE A 29 0.58 1.51 -1.48
N GLY A 30 1.71 0.83 -1.39
CA GLY A 30 2.12 0.15 -0.15
C GLY A 30 1.20 -1.01 0.20
N TYR A 31 0.81 -1.09 1.46
CA TYR A 31 -0.18 -2.04 1.99
C TYR A 31 -1.57 -1.39 2.05
N GLY A 32 -2.09 -0.93 0.90
CA GLY A 32 -3.45 -0.36 0.82
C GLY A 32 -3.61 1.14 1.11
N HIS A 33 -2.52 1.93 1.13
CA HIS A 33 -2.59 3.38 1.42
C HIS A 33 -3.23 4.18 0.27
N THR A 34 -4.20 5.04 0.57
CA THR A 34 -5.03 5.80 -0.40
C THR A 34 -5.10 7.32 -0.10
N GLY A 35 -4.05 7.89 0.50
CA GLY A 35 -4.01 9.31 0.84
C GLY A 35 -3.87 10.25 -0.37
N PHE A 36 -4.14 11.54 -0.16
CA PHE A 36 -3.98 12.58 -1.19
C PHE A 36 -2.51 12.76 -1.64
N ASP A 37 -1.57 12.22 -0.87
CA ASP A 37 -0.14 12.16 -1.16
C ASP A 37 0.23 11.11 -2.22
N VAL A 38 -0.69 10.22 -2.62
CA VAL A 38 -0.42 9.17 -3.60
C VAL A 38 -0.51 9.71 -5.03
N CYS A 39 0.66 9.97 -5.61
CA CYS A 39 0.83 10.45 -6.99
C CYS A 39 1.08 9.31 -7.98
N GLU A 40 0.71 9.50 -9.26
CA GLU A 40 0.73 8.47 -10.31
C GLU A 40 2.12 7.87 -10.63
N ASN A 41 3.19 8.63 -10.36
CA ASN A 41 4.58 8.20 -10.61
C ASN A 41 5.36 8.00 -9.30
N MET A 42 4.66 7.89 -8.18
CA MET A 42 5.29 7.67 -6.88
C MET A 42 5.97 6.29 -6.84
N GLN A 43 7.07 6.19 -6.11
CA GLN A 43 7.74 4.92 -5.84
C GLN A 43 8.18 4.88 -4.38
N ILE A 44 7.97 3.74 -3.73
CA ILE A 44 8.42 3.49 -2.36
C ILE A 44 9.41 2.31 -2.33
N SER A 45 10.23 2.24 -1.28
CA SER A 45 11.11 1.09 -0.99
C SER A 45 10.48 0.16 0.05
N LYS A 46 11.07 -1.03 0.23
CA LYS A 46 10.60 -2.05 1.18
C LYS A 46 11.27 -1.96 2.56
N ASP A 47 12.24 -1.06 2.71
CA ASP A 47 13.08 -0.88 3.89
C ASP A 47 12.34 -0.27 5.09
#